data_AF-A0AAW3GN48-F1
#
_entry.id   AF-A0AAW3GN48-F1
#
_cell.length_a   1.000
_cell.length_b   1.000
_cell.length_c   1.000
_cell.angle_alpha   90.00
_cell.angle_beta   90.00
_cell.angle_gamma   90.00
#
_symmetry.space_group_name_H-M   'P 1'
#
loop_
_entity.id
_entity.type
_entity.pdbx_description
1 polymer ?
#
loop_
_entity_poly.entity_id
_entity_poly.type
_entity_poly.pdbx_seq_one_letter_code
_entity_poly.pdbx_strand_id
1 'polypeptide(L)'
;MKYRTILDLTLFAVYSAALLFLGMTISKLHYTPQVTILRKQVVQLEARKPVVIYQVDNTGGNLVGKVTDKSVVDEHYTVTIGVYGKFLVTKEQFDNINIGDDAPDYLKHRGS
;
A
#
# COMPACT_ATOMS: atom_id res chain seq x y z
N MET A 1 16.81 -7.34 64.19
CA MET A 1 17.48 -7.33 62.87
C MET A 1 16.60 -7.89 61.74
N LYS A 2 15.92 -9.03 61.95
CA LYS A 2 15.07 -9.72 60.94
C LYS A 2 13.91 -8.89 60.36
N TYR A 3 13.25 -8.07 61.17
CA TYR A 3 12.13 -7.21 60.73
C TYR A 3 12.54 -6.08 59.78
N ARG A 4 13.74 -5.51 59.96
CA ARG A 4 14.25 -4.43 59.11
C ARG A 4 14.51 -4.94 57.69
N THR A 5 15.14 -6.11 57.56
CA THR A 5 15.40 -6.76 56.28
C THR A 5 14.12 -7.12 55.50
N ILE A 6 13.05 -7.54 56.19
CA ILE A 6 11.77 -7.83 55.55
C ILE A 6 11.12 -6.55 55.04
N LEU A 7 11.14 -5.48 55.83
CA LEU A 7 10.60 -4.17 55.44
C LEU A 7 11.32 -3.62 54.19
N ASP A 8 12.64 -3.67 54.19
CA ASP A 8 13.48 -3.21 53.07
C ASP A 8 13.21 -4.01 51.79
N LEU A 9 13.03 -5.33 51.89
CA LEU A 9 12.69 -6.20 50.76
C LEU A 9 11.31 -5.88 50.18
N THR A 10 10.32 -5.65 51.04
CA THR A 10 8.96 -5.26 50.58
C THR A 10 8.95 -3.88 49.95
N LEU A 11 9.72 -2.93 50.48
CA LEU A 11 9.86 -1.60 49.91
C LEU A 11 10.47 -1.68 48.50
N PHE A 12 11.54 -2.46 48.34
CA PHE A 12 12.17 -2.70 47.03
C PHE A 12 11.21 -3.37 46.03
N ALA A 13 10.44 -4.37 46.48
CA ALA A 13 9.46 -5.06 45.65
C ALA A 13 8.34 -4.11 45.17
N VAL A 14 7.85 -3.21 46.02
CA VAL A 14 6.82 -2.24 45.65
C VAL A 14 7.37 -1.17 44.70
N TYR A 15 8.60 -0.68 44.94
CA TYR A 15 9.24 0.29 44.04
C TYR A 15 9.49 -0.29 42.65
N SER A 16 10.00 -1.53 42.57
CA SER A 16 10.23 -2.21 41.30
C SER A 16 8.92 -2.48 40.54
N ALA A 17 7.86 -2.91 41.22
CA ALA A 17 6.55 -3.05 40.61
C ALA A 17 6.01 -1.72 40.06
N ALA A 18 6.14 -0.63 40.83
CA ALA A 18 5.71 0.71 40.41
C ALA A 18 6.48 1.21 39.16
N LEU A 19 7.80 0.97 39.09
CA LEU A 19 8.65 1.27 37.93
C LEU A 19 8.19 0.51 36.68
N LEU A 20 7.88 -0.78 36.81
CA LEU A 20 7.37 -1.60 35.70
C LEU A 20 6.01 -1.09 35.19
N PHE A 21 5.09 -0.76 36.10
CA PHE A 21 3.80 -0.20 35.72
C PHE A 21 3.94 1.14 35.01
N LEU A 22 4.80 2.03 35.50
CA LEU A 22 5.07 3.32 34.86
C LEU A 22 5.68 3.16 33.47
N GLY A 23 6.61 2.21 33.29
CA GLY A 23 7.16 1.88 31.99
C GLY A 23 6.09 1.44 31.00
N MET A 24 5.20 0.53 31.42
CA MET A 24 4.10 0.04 30.57
C MET A 24 3.11 1.15 30.17
N THR A 25 2.78 2.08 31.06
CA THR A 25 1.85 3.18 30.75
C THR A 25 2.47 4.16 29.76
N ILE A 26 3.74 4.52 29.94
CA ILE A 26 4.46 5.42 29.03
C ILE A 26 4.62 4.77 27.64
N SER A 27 4.99 3.49 27.59
CA SER A 27 5.07 2.75 26.32
C SER A 27 3.74 2.74 25.58
N LYS A 28 2.64 2.40 26.27
CA LYS A 28 1.30 2.41 25.63
C LYS A 28 0.92 3.80 25.13
N LEU A 29 1.22 4.86 25.87
CA LEU A 29 0.92 6.23 25.44
C LEU A 29 1.68 6.63 24.16
N HIS A 30 2.91 6.15 23.98
CA HIS A 30 3.74 6.51 22.83
C HIS A 30 3.33 5.78 21.53
N TYR A 31 2.97 4.50 21.61
CA TYR A 31 2.67 3.70 20.41
C TYR A 31 1.20 3.76 19.98
N THR A 32 0.26 4.05 20.89
CA THR A 32 -1.18 4.13 20.57
C THR A 32 -1.55 5.09 19.43
N PRO A 33 -1.02 6.32 19.32
CA PRO A 33 -1.39 7.20 18.20
C PRO A 33 -0.93 6.65 16.86
N GLN A 34 0.29 6.09 16.80
CA GLN A 34 0.88 5.53 15.57
C GLN A 34 0.08 4.31 15.09
N VAL A 35 -0.26 3.40 16.01
CA VAL A 35 -1.06 2.20 15.69
C VAL A 35 -2.47 2.59 15.24
N THR A 36 -3.05 3.65 15.81
CA THR A 36 -4.38 4.12 15.42
C THR A 36 -4.40 4.74 14.02
N ILE A 37 -3.37 5.53 13.68
CA ILE A 37 -3.21 6.10 12.34
C ILE A 37 -3.02 4.98 11.30
N LEU A 38 -2.16 4.02 11.60
CA LEU A 38 -1.91 2.88 10.72
C LEU A 38 -3.16 2.02 10.51
N ARG A 39 -3.92 1.73 11.59
CA ARG A 39 -5.22 1.05 11.49
C ARG A 39 -6.20 1.79 10.59
N LYS A 40 -6.28 3.13 10.70
CA LYS A 40 -7.14 3.93 9.83
C LYS A 40 -6.73 3.82 8.36
N GLN A 41 -5.44 3.82 8.06
CA GLN A 41 -4.93 3.64 6.70
C GLN A 41 -5.29 2.26 6.16
N VAL A 42 -5.10 1.19 6.95
CA VAL A 42 -5.48 -0.17 6.56
C VAL A 42 -6.97 -0.26 6.25
N VAL A 43 -7.84 0.26 7.12
CA VAL A 43 -9.30 0.25 6.90
C VAL A 43 -9.68 1.06 5.64
N GLN A 44 -9.02 2.20 5.38
CA GLN A 44 -9.23 2.96 4.16
C GLN A 44 -8.79 2.21 2.90
N LEU A 45 -7.69 1.46 2.98
CA LEU A 45 -7.20 0.64 1.87
C LEU A 45 -8.08 -0.59 1.64
N GLU A 46 -8.60 -1.23 2.69
CA GLU A 46 -9.53 -2.35 2.59
C GLU A 46 -10.92 -1.94 2.05
N ALA A 47 -11.40 -0.74 2.41
CA ALA A 47 -12.66 -0.20 1.91
C ALA A 47 -12.60 0.19 0.42
N ARG A 48 -11.41 0.51 -0.09
CA ARG A 48 -11.15 0.66 -1.51
C ARG A 48 -10.99 -0.75 -2.08
N LYS A 49 -11.96 -1.23 -2.86
CA LYS A 49 -11.79 -2.47 -3.65
C LYS A 49 -10.39 -2.45 -4.28
N PRO A 50 -9.59 -3.53 -4.20
CA PRO A 50 -8.20 -3.51 -4.64
C PRO A 50 -8.12 -3.38 -6.16
N VAL A 51 -8.27 -2.16 -6.66
CA VAL A 51 -7.85 -1.81 -8.01
C VAL A 51 -6.36 -1.56 -7.90
N VAL A 52 -5.57 -2.60 -8.19
CA VAL A 52 -4.12 -2.47 -8.30
C VAL A 52 -3.85 -1.63 -9.54
N ILE A 53 -3.80 -0.32 -9.38
CA ILE A 53 -3.35 0.59 -10.43
C ILE A 53 -1.83 0.50 -10.44
N TYR A 54 -1.28 -0.30 -11.34
CA TYR A 54 0.15 -0.25 -11.63
C TYR A 54 0.44 1.09 -12.30
N GLN A 55 0.91 2.05 -11.51
CA GLN A 55 1.49 3.28 -12.05
C GLN A 55 2.86 2.91 -12.61
N VAL A 56 2.91 2.56 -13.90
CA VAL A 56 4.16 2.20 -14.57
C VAL A 56 4.98 3.47 -14.74
N ASP A 57 6.11 3.54 -14.04
CA ASP A 57 7.11 4.60 -14.10
C ASP A 57 7.98 4.43 -15.35
N ASN A 58 7.37 4.59 -16.53
CA ASN A 58 8.09 4.62 -17.81
C ASN A 58 8.87 5.94 -17.91
N THR A 59 9.94 6.06 -17.13
CA THR A 59 10.86 7.20 -17.16
C THR A 59 11.68 7.12 -18.44
N GLY A 60 11.33 7.92 -19.45
CA GLY A 60 12.11 8.09 -20.68
C GLY A 60 11.90 7.04 -21.78
N GLY A 61 10.91 6.16 -21.65
CA GLY A 61 10.58 5.17 -22.68
C GLY A 61 9.48 5.69 -23.62
N ASN A 62 9.83 6.05 -24.85
CA ASN A 62 8.83 6.19 -25.90
C ASN A 62 8.22 4.80 -26.15
N LEU A 63 6.92 4.66 -25.87
CA LEU A 63 6.18 3.44 -26.18
C LEU A 63 6.00 3.38 -27.70
N VAL A 64 6.89 2.64 -28.36
CA VAL A 64 6.90 2.43 -29.82
C VAL A 64 6.64 0.96 -30.07
N GLY A 65 5.41 0.63 -30.41
CA GLY A 65 5.02 -0.75 -30.65
C GLY A 65 3.63 -0.84 -31.24
N LYS A 66 3.32 -2.01 -31.79
CA LYS A 66 2.00 -2.33 -32.32
C LYS A 66 1.17 -3.07 -31.31
N VAL A 67 -0.13 -2.91 -31.43
CA VAL A 67 -1.12 -3.68 -30.68
C VAL A 67 -1.07 -5.12 -31.16
N THR A 68 -0.75 -6.03 -30.25
CA THR A 68 -0.61 -7.46 -30.53
C THR A 68 -1.81 -8.26 -30.09
N ASP A 69 -2.50 -7.81 -29.04
CA ASP A 69 -3.65 -8.53 -28.50
C ASP A 69 -4.61 -7.56 -27.78
N LYS A 70 -5.87 -7.96 -27.67
CA LYS A 70 -6.94 -7.21 -27.01
C LYS A 70 -7.78 -8.18 -26.19
N SER A 71 -7.88 -7.94 -24.89
CA SER A 71 -8.63 -8.81 -23.97
C SER A 71 -9.53 -8.02 -23.03
N VAL A 72 -10.70 -8.58 -22.71
CA VAL A 72 -11.60 -8.05 -21.70
C VAL A 72 -11.59 -9.00 -20.51
N VAL A 73 -11.26 -8.49 -19.32
CA VAL A 73 -11.20 -9.27 -18.08
C VAL A 73 -12.03 -8.55 -17.03
N ASP A 74 -13.06 -9.20 -16.50
CA ASP A 74 -13.93 -8.66 -15.44
C ASP A 74 -14.38 -7.21 -15.70
N GLU A 75 -14.95 -6.95 -16.89
CA GLU A 75 -15.41 -5.62 -17.37
C GLU A 75 -14.31 -4.57 -17.60
N HIS A 76 -13.04 -4.94 -17.44
CA HIS A 76 -11.89 -4.09 -17.72
C HIS A 76 -11.34 -4.38 -19.12
N TYR A 77 -11.15 -3.32 -19.91
CA TYR A 77 -10.68 -3.40 -21.28
C TYR A 77 -9.16 -3.26 -21.31
N THR A 78 -8.47 -4.24 -21.89
CA THR A 78 -7.01 -4.27 -21.90
C THR A 78 -6.43 -4.49 -23.28
N VAL A 79 -5.35 -3.78 -23.59
CA VAL A 79 -4.65 -3.84 -24.87
C VAL A 79 -3.20 -4.24 -24.61
N THR A 80 -2.70 -5.23 -25.33
CA THR A 80 -1.31 -5.68 -25.22
C THR A 80 -0.47 -5.06 -26.32
N ILE A 81 0.54 -4.27 -25.94
CA ILE A 81 1.50 -3.67 -26.87
C ILE A 81 2.79 -4.49 -26.82
N GLY A 82 3.04 -5.26 -27.88
CA GLY A 82 4.25 -6.07 -28.11
C GLY A 82 5.06 -6.43 -26.86
N VAL A 83 6.30 -5.93 -26.79
CA VAL A 83 7.25 -6.18 -25.69
C VAL A 83 6.97 -5.38 -24.41
N TYR A 84 6.06 -4.41 -24.45
CA TYR A 84 5.77 -3.52 -23.32
C TYR A 84 4.75 -4.11 -22.34
N GLY A 85 3.88 -5.01 -22.81
CA GLY A 85 2.90 -5.70 -21.98
C GLY A 85 1.48 -5.14 -22.11
N LYS A 86 0.66 -5.35 -21.08
CA LYS A 86 -0.79 -5.14 -21.09
C LYS A 86 -1.17 -3.82 -20.41
N PHE A 87 -1.97 -3.02 -21.11
CA PHE A 87 -2.42 -1.69 -20.69
C PHE A 87 -3.93 -1.68 -20.45
N LEU A 88 -4.36 -1.01 -19.40
CA LEU A 88 -5.77 -0.77 -19.12
C LEU A 88 -6.25 0.46 -19.90
N VAL A 89 -7.36 0.32 -20.62
CA VAL A 89 -7.97 1.38 -21.41
C VAL A 89 -9.47 1.48 -21.11
N THR A 90 -10.10 2.58 -21.50
CA THR A 90 -11.56 2.70 -21.45
C THR A 90 -12.21 1.86 -22.55
N LYS A 91 -13.51 1.56 -22.42
CA LYS A 91 -14.28 0.87 -23.46
C LYS A 91 -14.17 1.57 -24.82
N GLU A 92 -14.38 2.89 -24.85
CA GLU A 92 -14.30 3.67 -26.08
C GLU A 92 -12.93 3.60 -26.73
N GLN A 93 -11.85 3.66 -25.93
CA GLN A 93 -10.48 3.51 -26.44
C GLN A 93 -10.25 2.10 -26.97
N PHE A 94 -10.74 1.07 -26.26
CA PHE A 94 -10.65 -0.30 -26.70
C PHE A 94 -11.35 -0.49 -28.04
N ASP A 95 -12.58 -0.01 -28.22
CA ASP A 95 -13.34 -0.19 -29.46
C ASP A 95 -12.69 0.54 -30.66
N ASN A 96 -11.95 1.63 -30.41
CA ASN A 96 -11.24 2.39 -31.44
C ASN A 96 -9.87 1.81 -31.84
N ILE A 97 -9.26 0.94 -31.02
CA ILE A 97 -7.95 0.34 -31.32
C ILE A 97 -8.16 -1.00 -32.03
N ASN A 98 -7.45 -1.28 -33.13
CA ASN A 98 -7.42 -2.62 -33.73
C ASN A 98 -6.07 -3.32 -33.49
N ILE A 99 -6.07 -4.65 -33.61
CA ILE A 99 -4.84 -5.43 -33.58
C ILE A 99 -4.04 -5.12 -34.84
N GLY A 100 -2.76 -4.76 -34.66
CA GLY A 100 -1.86 -4.31 -35.72
C GLY A 100 -1.71 -2.80 -35.84
N ASP A 101 -2.56 -2.02 -35.16
CA ASP A 101 -2.44 -0.57 -35.09
C ASP A 101 -1.23 -0.17 -34.25
N ASP A 102 -0.66 1.00 -34.58
CA ASP A 102 0.40 1.60 -33.78
C ASP A 102 -0.14 2.06 -32.42
N ALA A 103 0.70 2.02 -31.40
CA ALA A 103 0.28 2.43 -30.07
C ALA A 103 -0.20 3.90 -30.07
N PRO A 104 -1.40 4.17 -29.52
CA PRO A 104 -1.96 5.51 -29.52
C PRO A 104 -1.20 6.45 -28.57
N ASP A 105 -1.16 7.75 -28.93
CA ASP A 105 -0.32 8.74 -28.26
C ASP A 105 -0.67 8.97 -26.78
N TYR A 106 -1.93 8.73 -26.37
CA TYR A 106 -2.33 8.83 -24.97
C TYR A 106 -1.76 7.70 -24.10
N LEU A 107 -1.30 6.58 -24.68
CA LEU A 107 -0.52 5.56 -23.96
C LEU A 107 0.98 5.90 -23.92
N LYS A 108 1.44 6.84 -24.75
CA LYS A 108 2.84 7.29 -24.81
C LYS A 108 3.17 8.37 -23.80
N HIS A 109 2.16 9.10 -23.31
CA HIS A 109 2.34 10.22 -22.40
C HIS A 109 1.95 9.86 -20.97
N ARG A 110 2.71 10.40 -20.00
CA ARG A 110 2.42 10.30 -18.57
C ARG A 110 1.07 10.98 -18.28
N GLY A 111 0.23 10.37 -17.46
CA GLY A 111 -0.87 11.09 -16.81
C GLY A 111 -0.30 12.17 -15.90
N SER A 112 -0.59 13.44 -16.20
CA SER A 112 -0.10 14.57 -15.41
C SER A 112 -0.69 14.59 -14.01
#